data_AF-A0A418VAN1-F1
#
_entry.id   AF-A0A418VAN1-F1
#
_cell.length_a   1.000
_cell.length_b   1.000
_cell.length_c   1.000
_cell.angle_alpha   90.00
_cell.angle_beta   90.00
_cell.angle_gamma   90.00
#
_symmetry.space_group_name_H-M   'P 1'
#
loop_
_entity.id
_entity.type
_entity.pdbx_description
1 polymer ?
#
loop_
_entity_poly.entity_id
_entity_poly.type
_entity_poly.pdbx_seq_one_letter_code
_entity_poly.pdbx_strand_id
1 'polypeptide(L)'
;MPLGDPPNYSTPKTLGLALSSLAGAMAHFLLGALEFSLVGPFVGLWQMFLAGFLLVFGVLTSIRYLEALDAMRDPHPRTRLYGTPHEWHTYRVGVSLHSLGALLCLYWLVHSELVFLYALTLLLNGVGVFLAFRSRPTAEE
;
A
#
# COMPACT_ATOMS: atom_id res chain seq x y z
N MET A 1 30.28 -9.67 -12.76
CA MET A 1 30.19 -8.92 -11.49
C MET A 1 29.12 -9.58 -10.63
N PRO A 2 29.30 -9.73 -9.31
CA PRO A 2 28.21 -10.18 -8.45
C PRO A 2 27.07 -9.16 -8.59
N LEU A 3 25.85 -9.62 -8.86
CA LEU A 3 24.73 -8.77 -9.30
C LEU A 3 24.08 -7.93 -8.18
N GLY A 4 24.79 -7.70 -7.08
CA GLY A 4 24.28 -7.00 -5.90
C GLY A 4 23.16 -7.74 -5.19
N ASP A 5 22.62 -7.14 -4.14
CA ASP A 5 21.48 -7.69 -3.41
C ASP A 5 20.17 -7.57 -4.21
N PRO A 6 19.18 -8.45 -3.94
CA PRO A 6 17.88 -8.40 -4.60
C PRO A 6 17.21 -7.04 -4.42
N PRO A 7 16.48 -6.53 -5.43
CA PRO A 7 15.76 -5.27 -5.30
C PRO A 7 14.76 -5.32 -4.15
N ASN A 8 14.56 -4.20 -3.47
CA ASN A 8 13.69 -4.13 -2.28
C ASN A 8 12.23 -4.54 -2.57
N TYR A 9 11.80 -4.37 -3.83
CA TYR A 9 10.48 -4.79 -4.31
C TYR A 9 10.34 -6.29 -4.61
N SER A 10 11.39 -7.11 -4.48
CA SER A 10 11.32 -8.58 -4.59
C SER A 10 11.07 -9.31 -3.26
N THR A 11 10.93 -8.56 -2.16
CA THR A 11 10.85 -9.12 -0.81
C THR A 11 9.42 -9.52 -0.41
N PRO A 12 9.25 -10.49 0.51
CA PRO A 12 7.93 -10.83 1.07
C PRO A 12 7.22 -9.63 1.71
N LYS A 13 7.99 -8.64 2.19
CA LYS A 13 7.46 -7.40 2.75
C LYS A 13 6.75 -6.55 1.70
N THR A 14 7.31 -6.46 0.49
CA THR A 14 6.69 -5.72 -0.62
C THR A 14 5.43 -6.42 -1.12
N LEU A 15 5.44 -7.76 -1.20
CA LEU A 15 4.21 -8.52 -1.45
C LEU A 15 3.17 -8.26 -0.36
N GLY A 16 3.57 -8.28 0.91
CA GLY A 16 2.70 -7.94 2.03
C GLY A 16 2.13 -6.53 1.92
N LEU A 17 2.95 -5.54 1.55
CA LEU A 17 2.51 -4.16 1.35
C LEU A 17 1.48 -4.07 0.22
N ALA A 18 1.73 -4.77 -0.90
CA ALA A 18 0.80 -4.82 -2.02
C ALA A 18 -0.56 -5.42 -1.59
N LEU A 19 -0.54 -6.58 -0.93
CA LEU A 19 -1.73 -7.25 -0.44
C LEU A 19 -2.48 -6.42 0.60
N SER A 20 -1.77 -5.78 1.53
CA SER A 20 -2.37 -4.88 2.52
C SER A 20 -3.02 -3.66 1.87
N SER A 21 -2.45 -3.15 0.77
CA SER A 21 -3.00 -2.03 0.01
C SER A 21 -4.26 -2.44 -0.75
N LEU A 22 -4.28 -3.63 -1.35
CA LEU A 22 -5.48 -4.17 -2.00
C LEU A 22 -6.61 -4.43 -0.99
N ALA A 23 -6.29 -5.05 0.14
CA ALA A 23 -7.26 -5.24 1.23
C ALA A 23 -7.74 -3.90 1.79
N GLY A 24 -6.84 -2.93 1.96
CA GLY A 24 -7.16 -1.57 2.40
C GLY A 24 -8.11 -0.89 1.43
N ALA A 25 -7.86 -1.00 0.12
CA ALA A 25 -8.75 -0.51 -0.91
C ALA A 25 -10.15 -1.13 -0.79
N MET A 26 -10.24 -2.45 -0.66
CA MET A 26 -11.54 -3.13 -0.48
C MET A 26 -12.28 -2.62 0.77
N ALA A 27 -11.57 -2.47 1.89
CA ALA A 27 -12.14 -1.97 3.14
C ALA A 27 -12.64 -0.53 3.02
N HIS A 28 -11.85 0.36 2.39
CA HIS A 28 -12.26 1.74 2.15
C HIS A 28 -13.38 1.86 1.11
N PHE A 29 -13.46 0.98 0.10
CA PHE A 29 -14.62 0.93 -0.79
C PHE A 29 -15.89 0.50 -0.05
N LEU A 30 -15.80 -0.52 0.82
CA LEU A 30 -16.93 -0.97 1.62
C LEU A 30 -17.41 0.12 2.57
N LEU A 31 -16.49 0.73 3.33
CA LEU A 31 -16.81 1.87 4.20
C LEU A 31 -17.41 3.02 3.40
N GLY A 32 -16.82 3.36 2.26
CA GLY A 32 -17.33 4.41 1.40
C GLY A 32 -18.75 4.13 0.90
N ALA A 33 -19.04 2.90 0.50
CA ALA A 33 -20.38 2.51 0.05
C ALA A 33 -21.43 2.60 1.17
N LEU A 34 -21.09 2.17 2.37
CA LEU A 34 -21.99 2.24 3.53
C LEU A 34 -22.22 3.70 3.95
N GLU A 35 -21.15 4.49 4.06
CA GLU A 35 -21.19 5.89 4.49
C GLU A 35 -21.86 6.82 3.49
N PHE A 36 -21.80 6.48 2.21
CA PHE A 36 -22.52 7.21 1.16
C PHE A 36 -24.02 7.29 1.47
N SER A 37 -24.59 6.20 2.01
CA SER A 37 -26.00 6.13 2.37
C SER A 37 -26.30 6.57 3.80
N LEU A 38 -25.38 6.34 4.75
CA LEU A 38 -25.63 6.59 6.18
C LEU A 38 -25.36 8.04 6.61
N VAL A 39 -24.25 8.62 6.18
CA VAL A 39 -23.81 9.95 6.61
C VAL A 39 -23.94 10.95 5.47
N GLY A 40 -23.57 10.54 4.26
CA GLY A 40 -23.85 11.29 3.05
C GLY A 40 -22.81 11.11 1.95
N PRO A 41 -23.12 11.59 0.73
CA PRO A 41 -22.32 11.31 -0.45
C PRO A 41 -20.87 11.74 -0.33
N PHE A 42 -20.62 12.91 0.28
CA PHE A 42 -19.27 13.47 0.37
C PHE A 42 -18.32 12.57 1.17
N VAL A 43 -18.77 12.05 2.32
CA VAL A 43 -17.97 11.15 3.16
C VAL A 43 -17.69 9.85 2.43
N GLY A 44 -18.72 9.25 1.85
CA GLY A 44 -18.58 8.02 1.08
C GLY A 44 -17.62 8.17 -0.10
N LEU A 45 -17.72 9.27 -0.85
CA LEU A 45 -16.86 9.54 -2.00
C LEU A 45 -15.38 9.71 -1.61
N TRP A 46 -15.07 10.38 -0.50
CA TRP A 46 -13.69 10.50 -0.04
C TRP A 46 -13.06 9.17 0.34
N GLN A 47 -13.84 8.28 0.97
CA GLN A 47 -13.40 6.92 1.25
C GLN A 47 -13.11 6.15 -0.04
N MET A 48 -14.03 6.20 -1.01
CA MET A 48 -13.85 5.56 -2.32
C MET A 48 -12.67 6.14 -3.11
N PHE A 49 -12.41 7.44 -2.99
CA PHE A 49 -11.28 8.10 -3.63
C PHE A 49 -9.96 7.57 -3.08
N LEU A 50 -9.81 7.50 -1.76
CA LEU A 50 -8.63 6.90 -1.12
C LEU A 50 -8.49 5.42 -1.49
N ALA A 51 -9.60 4.68 -1.53
CA ALA A 51 -9.62 3.29 -1.97
C ALA A 51 -9.05 3.12 -3.39
N GLY A 52 -9.39 4.04 -4.31
CA GLY A 52 -8.84 4.08 -5.66
C GLY A 52 -7.31 4.19 -5.67
N PHE A 53 -6.73 5.08 -4.87
CA PHE A 53 -5.26 5.19 -4.78
C PHE A 53 -4.62 3.94 -4.18
N LEU A 54 -5.18 3.39 -3.11
CA LEU A 54 -4.70 2.16 -2.49
C LEU A 54 -4.76 0.98 -3.47
N LEU A 55 -5.81 0.91 -4.30
CA LEU A 55 -5.97 -0.10 -5.33
C LEU A 55 -4.88 0.04 -6.40
N VAL A 56 -4.74 1.22 -6.99
CA VAL A 56 -3.72 1.48 -8.01
C VAL A 56 -2.33 1.19 -7.46
N PHE A 57 -2.03 1.67 -6.25
CA PHE A 57 -0.76 1.41 -5.59
C PHE A 57 -0.52 -0.08 -5.35
N GLY A 58 -1.53 -0.82 -4.84
CA GLY A 58 -1.45 -2.26 -4.61
C GLY A 58 -1.22 -3.05 -5.89
N VAL A 59 -1.94 -2.73 -6.96
CA VAL A 59 -1.77 -3.36 -8.29
C VAL A 59 -0.38 -3.09 -8.86
N LEU A 60 0.05 -1.83 -8.90
CA LEU A 60 1.37 -1.48 -9.44
C LEU A 60 2.50 -2.12 -8.63
N THR A 61 2.38 -2.16 -7.29
CA THR A 61 3.35 -2.82 -6.42
C THR A 61 3.38 -4.33 -6.65
N SER A 62 2.23 -4.96 -6.90
CA SER A 62 2.15 -6.39 -7.23
C SER A 62 2.83 -6.70 -8.56
N ILE A 63 2.59 -5.89 -9.59
CA ILE A 63 3.24 -6.01 -10.90
C ILE A 63 4.76 -5.88 -10.73
N ARG A 64 5.23 -4.86 -9.99
CA ARG A 64 6.66 -4.68 -9.73
C ARG A 64 7.27 -5.88 -9.01
N TYR A 65 6.58 -6.46 -8.03
CA TYR A 65 7.03 -7.66 -7.32
C TYR A 65 7.20 -8.84 -8.27
N LEU A 66 6.22 -9.10 -9.14
CA LEU A 66 6.28 -10.18 -10.13
C LEU A 66 7.40 -9.97 -11.15
N GLU A 67 7.54 -8.75 -11.69
CA GLU A 67 8.63 -8.43 -12.61
C GLU A 67 10.01 -8.59 -11.96
N ALA A 68 10.15 -8.28 -10.67
CA ALA A 68 11.38 -8.54 -9.93
C ALA A 68 11.69 -10.04 -9.84
N LEU A 69 10.68 -10.86 -9.52
CA LEU A 69 10.83 -12.31 -9.45
C LEU A 69 11.25 -12.91 -10.79
N ASP A 70 10.64 -12.46 -11.88
CA ASP A 70 10.97 -12.92 -13.22
C ASP A 70 12.39 -12.50 -13.62
N ALA A 71 12.76 -11.24 -13.36
CA ALA A 71 14.08 -10.73 -13.70
C ALA A 71 15.21 -11.39 -12.88
N MET A 72 14.94 -11.82 -11.64
CA MET A 72 15.90 -12.62 -10.86
C MET A 72 16.12 -14.03 -11.41
N ARG A 73 15.21 -14.53 -12.26
CA ARG A 73 15.32 -15.84 -12.92
C ARG A 73 15.85 -15.74 -14.35
N ASP A 74 16.10 -14.53 -14.85
CA ASP A 74 16.62 -14.30 -16.19
C ASP A 74 18.11 -14.71 -16.26
N PRO A 75 18.49 -15.68 -17.11
CA PRO A 75 19.89 -16.03 -17.31
C PRO A 75 20.73 -14.92 -17.96
N HIS A 76 20.08 -13.90 -18.54
CA HIS A 76 20.72 -12.79 -19.25
C HIS A 76 20.12 -11.42 -18.86
N PRO A 77 20.33 -10.95 -17.60
CA PRO A 77 19.73 -9.73 -17.09
C PRO A 77 20.17 -8.50 -17.92
N ARG A 78 19.18 -7.79 -18.48
CA ARG A 78 19.41 -6.65 -19.40
C ARG A 78 19.52 -5.30 -18.69
N THR A 79 19.08 -5.19 -17.44
CA THR A 79 19.05 -3.94 -16.67
C THR A 79 19.39 -4.18 -15.20
N ARG A 80 19.97 -3.16 -14.55
CA ARG A 80 20.17 -3.18 -13.09
C ARG A 80 18.83 -3.01 -12.40
N LEU A 81 18.51 -3.89 -11.45
CA LEU A 81 17.25 -3.87 -10.70
C LEU A 81 17.33 -3.04 -9.41
N TYR A 82 18.51 -2.59 -8.99
CA TYR A 82 18.78 -2.05 -7.66
C TYR A 82 19.03 -0.53 -7.68
N GLY A 83 18.75 0.14 -6.54
CA GLY A 83 19.15 1.52 -6.27
C GLY A 83 18.40 2.56 -7.11
N THR A 84 17.18 2.24 -7.51
CA THR A 84 16.41 3.06 -8.46
C THR A 84 15.54 4.11 -7.76
N PRO A 85 15.27 5.27 -8.39
CA PRO A 85 14.41 6.30 -7.79
C PRO A 85 13.00 5.83 -7.44
N HIS A 86 12.48 4.83 -8.15
CA HIS A 86 11.13 4.33 -7.92
C HIS A 86 10.98 3.56 -6.59
N GLU A 87 12.06 3.01 -6.01
CA GLU A 87 12.01 2.38 -4.68
C GLU A 87 11.61 3.38 -3.59
N TRP A 88 12.19 4.59 -3.66
CA TRP A 88 11.83 5.69 -2.77
C TRP A 88 10.40 6.17 -2.99
N HIS A 89 9.90 6.15 -4.24
CA HIS A 89 8.50 6.45 -4.52
C HIS A 89 7.57 5.40 -3.90
N THR A 90 7.85 4.12 -4.06
CA THR A 90 7.04 3.04 -3.44
C THR A 90 6.98 3.20 -1.92
N TYR A 91 8.11 3.46 -1.28
CA TYR A 91 8.15 3.73 0.16
C TYR A 91 7.33 4.97 0.55
N ARG A 92 7.58 6.12 -0.08
CA ARG A 92 6.92 7.39 0.29
C ARG A 92 5.42 7.36 0.02
N VAL A 93 5.00 6.79 -1.11
CA VAL A 93 3.58 6.64 -1.47
C VAL A 93 2.92 5.65 -0.53
N GLY A 94 3.54 4.51 -0.25
CA GLY A 94 3.02 3.51 0.68
C GLY A 94 2.80 4.08 2.08
N VAL A 95 3.80 4.75 2.66
CA VAL A 95 3.67 5.41 3.97
C VAL A 95 2.58 6.48 3.93
N SER A 96 2.58 7.33 2.90
CA SER A 96 1.61 8.44 2.80
C SER A 96 0.16 7.94 2.70
N LEU A 97 -0.12 6.98 1.82
CA LEU A 97 -1.47 6.46 1.60
C LEU A 97 -2.01 5.75 2.84
N HIS A 98 -1.22 4.85 3.43
CA HIS A 98 -1.66 4.11 4.61
C HIS A 98 -1.73 5.02 5.85
N SER A 99 -0.87 6.02 5.98
CA SER A 99 -0.99 7.01 7.07
C SER A 99 -2.26 7.86 6.91
N LEU A 100 -2.56 8.28 5.68
CA LEU A 100 -3.79 9.01 5.39
C LEU A 100 -5.04 8.16 5.69
N GLY A 101 -5.03 6.89 5.31
CA GLY A 101 -6.12 5.95 5.65
C GLY A 101 -6.26 5.70 7.14
N ALA A 102 -5.15 5.56 7.87
CA ALA A 102 -5.17 5.44 9.33
C ALA A 102 -5.74 6.69 10.00
N LEU A 103 -5.31 7.90 9.59
CA LEU A 103 -5.83 9.15 10.13
C LEU A 103 -7.32 9.33 9.83
N LEU A 104 -7.76 8.98 8.62
CA LEU A 104 -9.17 9.00 8.26
C LEU A 104 -9.98 8.03 9.12
N CYS A 105 -9.47 6.82 9.37
CA CYS A 105 -10.14 5.86 10.24
C CYS A 105 -10.19 6.33 11.71
N LEU A 106 -9.10 6.91 12.22
CA LEU A 106 -9.08 7.48 13.58
C LEU A 106 -10.13 8.56 13.77
N TYR A 107 -10.25 9.46 12.78
CA TYR A 107 -11.29 10.49 12.80
C TYR A 107 -12.68 9.87 12.85
N TRP A 108 -12.98 8.90 11.98
CA TRP A 108 -14.33 8.34 11.90
C TRP A 108 -14.67 7.32 12.98
N LEU A 109 -13.67 6.74 13.65
CA LEU A 109 -13.88 5.84 14.78
C LEU A 109 -14.73 6.47 15.90
N VAL A 110 -14.65 7.80 16.06
CA VAL A 110 -15.40 8.55 17.07
C VAL A 110 -16.64 9.26 16.53
N HIS A 111 -16.88 9.21 15.21
CA HIS A 111 -17.98 9.94 14.55
C HIS A 111 -18.96 9.05 13.77
N SER A 112 -18.65 7.76 13.56
CA SER A 112 -19.49 6.83 12.80
C SER A 112 -20.04 5.71 13.68
N GLU A 113 -21.24 5.23 13.36
CA GLU A 113 -21.84 4.01 13.91
C GLU A 113 -21.09 2.74 13.45
N LEU A 114 -20.28 2.82 12.40
CA LEU A 114 -19.51 1.70 11.84
C LEU A 114 -18.18 1.46 12.57
N VAL A 115 -18.14 1.66 13.88
CA VAL A 115 -16.93 1.68 14.71
C VAL A 115 -16.04 0.46 14.47
N PHE A 116 -16.64 -0.74 14.41
CA PHE A 116 -15.87 -1.98 14.19
C PHE A 116 -15.20 -2.04 12.81
N LEU A 117 -15.86 -1.55 11.76
CA LEU A 117 -15.28 -1.53 10.42
C LEU A 117 -14.14 -0.52 10.34
N TYR A 118 -14.28 0.64 11.00
CA TYR A 118 -13.19 1.61 11.11
C TYR A 118 -12.02 1.10 11.93
N ALA A 119 -12.25 0.39 13.04
CA ALA A 119 -11.19 -0.22 13.83
C ALA A 119 -10.40 -1.25 13.01
N LEU A 120 -11.10 -2.13 12.28
CA LEU A 120 -10.45 -3.11 11.42
C LEU A 120 -9.65 -2.45 10.29
N THR A 121 -10.24 -1.44 9.65
CA THR A 121 -9.58 -0.70 8.55
C THR A 121 -8.39 0.12 9.05
N LEU A 122 -8.46 0.66 10.27
CA LEU A 122 -7.35 1.31 10.95
C LEU A 122 -6.19 0.34 11.18
N LEU A 123 -6.47 -0.86 11.70
CA LEU A 123 -5.44 -1.89 11.90
C LEU A 123 -4.78 -2.26 10.58
N LEU A 124 -5.57 -2.42 9.51
CA LEU A 124 -5.06 -2.75 8.18
C LEU A 124 -4.13 -1.67 7.62
N ASN A 125 -4.53 -0.40 7.74
CA ASN A 125 -3.68 0.73 7.37
C ASN A 125 -2.42 0.81 8.26
N GLY A 126 -2.54 0.55 9.57
CA GLY A 126 -1.41 0.47 10.48
C GLY A 126 -0.39 -0.60 10.08
N VAL A 127 -0.86 -1.77 9.66
CA VAL A 127 -0.02 -2.83 9.07
C VAL A 127 0.63 -2.34 7.78
N GLY A 128 -0.10 -1.65 6.90
CA GLY A 128 0.45 -1.08 5.67
C GLY A 128 1.55 -0.04 5.94
N VAL A 129 1.37 0.86 6.91
CA VAL A 129 2.41 1.80 7.36
C VAL A 129 3.63 1.03 7.86
N PHE A 130 3.45 0.04 8.74
CA PHE A 130 4.55 -0.77 9.25
C PHE A 130 5.32 -1.49 8.14
N LEU A 131 4.61 -2.11 7.20
CA LEU A 131 5.22 -2.80 6.06
C LEU A 131 5.97 -1.83 5.14
N ALA A 132 5.40 -0.66 4.86
CA ALA A 132 6.07 0.37 4.08
C ALA A 132 7.37 0.83 4.76
N PHE A 133 7.35 1.09 6.08
CA PHE A 133 8.57 1.42 6.84
C PHE A 133 9.61 0.29 6.83
N ARG A 134 9.17 -0.97 6.93
CA ARG A 134 10.05 -2.15 6.85
C ARG A 134 10.65 -2.38 5.47
N SER A 135 10.04 -1.79 4.44
CA SER A 135 10.52 -1.73 3.05
C SER A 135 11.19 -0.41 2.71
N ARG A 136 11.54 0.43 3.70
CA ARG A 136 12.33 1.64 3.48
C ARG A 136 13.63 1.28 2.74
N PRO A 137 13.96 1.94 1.62
CA PRO A 137 15.24 1.76 0.98
C PRO A 137 16.35 2.18 1.94
N THR A 138 17.24 1.25 2.28
CA THR A 138 18.50 1.57 2.93
C THR A 138 19.42 2.11 1.84
N ALA A 139 19.79 3.38 1.96
CA ALA A 139 20.92 3.89 1.21
C ALA A 139 22.16 3.24 1.83
N GLU A 140 22.68 2.20 1.19
CA GLU A 140 24.10 1.84 1.28
C GLU A 140 24.69 2.34 -0.07
N GLU A 141 25.50 3.40 -0.04
CA GLU A 141 26.96 3.39 0.16
C GLU A 141 27.71 2.84 -1.07
#